data_AF-A0A5C7ZJI8-F1
#
_entry.id   AF-A0A5C7ZJI8-F1
#
_cell.length_a   1.000
_cell.length_b   1.000
_cell.length_c   1.000
_cell.angle_alpha   90.00
_cell.angle_beta   90.00
_cell.angle_gamma   90.00
#
_symmetry.space_group_name_H-M   'P 1'
#
loop_
_entity.id
_entity.type
_entity.pdbx_description
1 polymer ?
#
loop_
_entity_poly.entity_id
_entity_poly.type
_entity_poly.pdbx_seq_one_letter_code
_entity_poly.pdbx_strand_id
1 'polypeptide(L)'
;MPPLLSAHKGCPGFEPRQYPNYSEDDVEEVMWGSSSEILDLATAIDLIEEGRIERPGKDACANLPFQTITAEGITFLSQYEYHNIGLAVTDLTRPISEVLSQWGISVIRFLNPVALDPDGFEPFRFSDIEFYFWGGVTGLNIAVARILATCTGSLMLPQINITREVAEALSHCRADASLSLVGEHSHEVLHHLAQYQGERLLLTFHTPLDDSAMDALSSNPKRSMERLERDDSEAFQVLSVLKP
;
A
#
# COMPACT_ATOMS: atom_id res chain seq x y z
N MET A 1 22.57 -37.59 16.19
CA MET A 1 21.80 -36.55 16.90
C MET A 1 22.56 -35.24 16.79
N PRO A 2 22.16 -34.30 15.93
CA PRO A 2 22.66 -32.93 15.97
C PRO A 2 21.79 -32.06 16.90
N PRO A 3 22.29 -30.90 17.37
CA PRO A 3 21.66 -30.13 18.44
C PRO A 3 20.49 -29.28 17.92
N LEU A 4 19.51 -29.12 18.80
CA LEU A 4 18.38 -28.19 18.68
C LEU A 4 18.90 -26.75 18.59
N LEU A 5 18.68 -26.11 17.45
CA LEU A 5 18.84 -24.66 17.29
C LEU A 5 17.59 -23.96 17.81
N SER A 6 17.84 -22.93 18.60
CA SER A 6 16.89 -22.07 19.29
C SER A 6 15.91 -21.38 18.35
N ALA A 7 14.65 -21.35 18.76
CA ALA A 7 13.58 -20.55 18.18
C ALA A 7 14.00 -19.09 18.04
N HIS A 8 14.11 -18.63 16.79
CA HIS A 8 14.11 -17.21 16.47
C HIS A 8 12.66 -16.71 16.36
N LYS A 9 12.50 -15.47 16.82
CA LYS A 9 11.26 -14.74 17.09
C LYS A 9 10.29 -14.82 15.91
N GLY A 10 9.06 -15.24 16.18
CA GLY A 10 7.95 -15.08 15.25
C GLY A 10 7.71 -13.62 14.92
N CYS A 11 7.22 -13.37 13.71
CA CYS A 11 6.69 -12.07 13.33
C CYS A 11 5.68 -11.62 14.41
N PRO A 12 5.78 -10.38 14.92
CA PRO A 12 4.79 -9.88 15.86
C PRO A 12 3.41 -9.94 15.18
N GLY A 13 2.48 -10.64 15.81
CA GLY A 13 1.09 -10.69 15.39
C GLY A 13 0.56 -9.27 15.29
N PHE A 14 0.08 -8.92 14.10
CA PHE A 14 -0.59 -7.65 13.82
C PHE A 14 -1.90 -7.63 14.61
N GLU A 15 -1.95 -6.88 15.70
CA GLU A 15 -3.22 -6.46 16.27
C GLU A 15 -3.90 -5.49 15.28
N PRO A 16 -5.14 -5.72 14.85
CA PRO A 16 -5.84 -4.77 14.02
C PRO A 16 -6.17 -3.54 14.88
N ARG A 17 -5.76 -2.34 14.40
CA ARG A 17 -6.18 -0.97 14.82
C ARG A 17 -5.12 -0.03 15.41
N GLN A 18 -3.83 -0.29 15.22
CA GLN A 18 -2.85 0.79 15.20
C GLN A 18 -2.04 0.65 13.92
N TYR A 19 -2.28 1.54 12.94
CA TYR A 19 -1.32 1.71 11.85
C TYR A 19 0.01 2.01 12.52
N PRO A 20 1.06 1.21 12.32
CA PRO A 20 2.38 1.58 12.80
C PRO A 20 2.69 2.93 12.17
N ASN A 21 3.01 3.92 13.02
CA ASN A 21 3.81 5.04 12.58
C ASN A 21 5.13 4.43 12.14
N TYR A 22 5.26 4.07 10.86
CA TYR A 22 6.55 3.69 10.31
C TYR A 22 7.43 4.92 10.47
N SER A 23 8.43 4.82 11.34
CA SER A 23 9.51 5.79 11.37
C SER A 23 10.24 5.69 10.03
N GLU A 24 10.77 6.80 9.51
CA GLU A 24 11.61 6.75 8.30
C GLU A 24 12.77 5.75 8.47
N ASP A 25 13.20 5.52 9.71
CA ASP A 25 14.21 4.52 10.09
C ASP A 25 13.79 3.06 9.77
N ASP A 26 12.49 2.72 9.82
CA ASP A 26 11.99 1.38 9.42
C ASP A 26 11.95 1.22 7.88
N VAL A 27 11.97 2.32 7.13
CA VAL A 27 11.97 2.34 5.67
C VAL A 27 13.40 2.24 5.13
N GLU A 28 14.38 2.83 5.81
CA GLU A 28 15.80 2.75 5.40
C GLU A 28 16.39 1.33 5.53
N GLU A 29 15.95 0.53 6.51
CA GLU A 29 16.47 -0.84 6.70
C GLU A 29 15.89 -1.86 5.69
N VAL A 30 14.87 -1.46 4.90
CA VAL A 30 14.14 -2.32 3.95
C VAL A 30 14.32 -1.84 2.51
N MET A 31 15.37 -1.07 2.22
CA MET A 31 15.89 -0.91 0.86
C MET A 31 16.55 -2.22 0.42
N TRP A 32 15.74 -3.28 0.25
CA TRP A 32 16.16 -4.50 -0.45
C TRP A 32 16.66 -4.05 -1.81
N GLY A 33 17.97 -4.14 -2.04
CA GLY A 33 18.56 -3.76 -3.31
C GLY A 33 17.77 -4.40 -4.44
N SER A 34 17.16 -3.58 -5.29
CA SER A 34 16.39 -4.09 -6.40
C SER A 34 17.33 -4.87 -7.33
N SER A 35 17.05 -6.14 -7.55
CA SER A 35 17.77 -6.97 -8.49
C SER A 35 17.32 -6.61 -9.91
N SER A 36 18.30 -6.47 -10.81
CA SER A 36 18.05 -6.40 -12.26
C SER A 36 17.73 -7.77 -12.86
N GLU A 37 17.77 -8.84 -12.05
CA GLU A 37 17.33 -10.17 -12.45
C GLU A 37 15.82 -10.20 -12.70
N ILE A 38 15.39 -11.15 -13.53
CA ILE A 38 13.99 -11.39 -13.85
C ILE A 38 13.50 -12.53 -12.97
N LEU A 39 12.35 -12.37 -12.32
CA LEU A 39 11.65 -13.48 -11.68
C LEU A 39 10.83 -14.23 -12.75
N ASP A 40 11.50 -15.14 -13.45
CA ASP A 40 10.88 -16.13 -14.31
C ASP A 40 10.67 -17.46 -13.56
N LEU A 41 10.18 -18.49 -14.26
CA LEU A 41 9.94 -19.80 -13.66
C LEU A 41 11.22 -20.45 -13.10
N ALA A 42 12.34 -20.36 -13.83
CA ALA A 42 13.59 -20.98 -13.40
C ALA A 42 14.10 -20.33 -12.12
N THR A 43 14.10 -18.99 -12.10
CA THR A 43 14.48 -18.20 -10.93
C THR A 43 13.57 -18.47 -9.74
N ALA A 44 12.26 -18.60 -9.97
CA ALA A 44 11.31 -18.92 -8.91
C ALA A 44 11.54 -20.31 -8.29
N ILE A 45 11.90 -21.31 -9.11
CA ILE A 45 12.29 -22.65 -8.63
C ILE A 45 13.56 -22.56 -7.78
N ASP A 46 14.61 -21.91 -8.29
CA ASP A 46 15.89 -21.76 -7.59
C ASP A 46 15.71 -21.08 -6.23
N LEU A 47 14.87 -20.03 -6.15
CA LEU A 47 14.58 -19.34 -4.89
C LEU A 47 13.99 -20.27 -3.82
N ILE A 48 13.12 -21.19 -4.21
CA ILE A 48 12.50 -22.14 -3.28
C ILE A 48 13.46 -23.27 -2.93
N GLU A 49 14.16 -23.84 -3.92
CA GLU A 49 15.08 -24.97 -3.72
C GLU A 49 16.29 -24.58 -2.87
N GLU A 50 16.81 -23.36 -3.05
CA GLU A 50 17.91 -22.80 -2.26
C GLU A 50 17.44 -22.24 -0.91
N GLY A 51 16.13 -22.16 -0.65
CA GLY A 51 15.56 -21.61 0.58
C GLY A 51 15.82 -20.10 0.73
N ARG A 52 15.89 -19.37 -0.38
CA ARG A 52 16.11 -17.92 -0.43
C ARG A 52 14.84 -17.11 -0.16
N ILE A 53 13.67 -17.73 -0.29
CA ILE A 53 12.41 -17.20 0.24
C ILE A 53 12.01 -18.05 1.44
N GLU A 54 11.48 -17.40 2.48
CA GLU A 54 11.02 -18.08 3.69
C GLU A 54 10.03 -19.20 3.36
N ARG A 55 10.11 -20.30 4.11
CA ARG A 55 9.27 -21.45 3.83
C ARG A 55 7.79 -21.09 4.05
N PRO A 56 6.90 -21.53 3.14
CA PRO A 56 5.49 -21.20 3.17
C PRO A 56 4.84 -21.66 4.46
N GLY A 57 3.92 -20.83 4.97
CA GLY A 57 3.18 -21.07 6.19
C GLY A 57 2.25 -19.90 6.48
N LYS A 58 1.30 -20.14 7.38
CA LYS A 58 0.41 -19.10 7.88
C LYS A 58 1.28 -17.95 8.43
N ASP A 59 1.11 -16.76 7.88
CA ASP A 59 1.89 -15.53 8.17
C ASP A 59 3.21 -15.35 7.40
N ALA A 60 3.57 -16.23 6.47
CA ALA A 60 4.76 -16.06 5.65
C ALA A 60 4.67 -14.84 4.71
N CYS A 61 5.78 -14.11 4.59
CA CYS A 61 5.94 -12.97 3.68
C CYS A 61 6.97 -13.31 2.61
N ALA A 62 6.60 -13.17 1.33
CA ALA A 62 7.54 -13.27 0.22
C ALA A 62 7.95 -11.87 -0.24
N ASN A 63 9.20 -11.47 0.04
CA ASN A 63 9.77 -10.27 -0.56
C ASN A 63 10.47 -10.64 -1.86
N LEU A 64 9.98 -10.10 -2.97
CA LEU A 64 10.43 -10.37 -4.33
C LEU A 64 11.15 -9.12 -4.85
N PRO A 65 12.49 -9.02 -4.67
CA PRO A 65 13.26 -7.83 -5.02
C PRO A 65 13.52 -7.69 -6.53
N PHE A 66 12.65 -8.24 -7.37
CA PHE A 66 12.81 -8.26 -8.83
C PHE A 66 12.04 -7.12 -9.47
N GLN A 67 12.71 -6.34 -10.32
CA GLN A 67 12.05 -5.26 -11.07
C GLN A 67 11.16 -5.80 -12.20
N THR A 68 11.49 -6.97 -12.72
CA THR A 68 10.73 -7.67 -13.76
C THR A 68 10.29 -9.03 -13.25
N ILE A 69 9.01 -9.33 -13.35
CA ILE A 69 8.40 -10.59 -12.95
C ILE A 69 7.60 -11.14 -14.14
N THR A 70 7.68 -12.43 -14.43
CA THR A 70 6.84 -13.07 -15.45
C THR A 70 5.62 -13.73 -14.81
N ALA A 71 4.57 -13.95 -15.62
CA ALA A 71 3.37 -14.63 -15.15
C ALA A 71 3.67 -16.07 -14.70
N GLU A 72 4.61 -16.77 -15.34
CA GLU A 72 5.01 -18.13 -14.99
C GLU A 72 5.73 -18.18 -13.64
N GLY A 73 6.66 -17.26 -13.39
CA GLY A 73 7.38 -17.18 -12.11
C GLY A 73 6.42 -16.92 -10.95
N ILE A 74 5.50 -15.95 -11.11
CA ILE A 74 4.52 -15.63 -10.08
C ILE A 74 3.46 -16.75 -9.91
N THR A 75 3.08 -17.45 -10.99
CA THR A 75 2.18 -18.62 -10.94
C THR A 75 2.82 -19.80 -10.22
N PHE A 76 4.12 -20.02 -10.37
CA PHE A 76 4.81 -21.05 -9.61
C PHE A 76 4.81 -20.71 -8.12
N LEU A 77 5.16 -19.46 -7.77
CA LEU A 77 5.13 -19.01 -6.39
C LEU A 77 3.72 -19.05 -5.79
N SER A 78 2.67 -18.91 -6.61
CA SER A 78 1.28 -18.94 -6.13
C SER A 78 0.77 -20.28 -5.61
N GLN A 79 1.56 -21.34 -5.80
CA GLN A 79 1.30 -22.66 -5.24
C GLN A 79 1.65 -22.76 -3.75
N TYR A 80 2.28 -21.72 -3.20
CA TYR A 80 2.74 -21.66 -1.82
C TYR A 80 1.90 -20.70 -0.99
N GLU A 81 1.71 -21.04 0.29
CA GLU A 81 0.92 -20.27 1.26
C GLU A 81 1.68 -19.03 1.75
N TYR A 82 1.66 -17.97 0.96
CA TYR A 82 2.05 -16.62 1.40
C TYR A 82 0.81 -15.78 1.63
N HIS A 83 0.80 -15.01 2.71
CA HIS A 83 -0.29 -14.09 3.02
C HIS A 83 0.07 -12.65 2.61
N ASN A 84 1.37 -12.35 2.61
CA ASN A 84 1.90 -11.03 2.33
C ASN A 84 2.98 -11.12 1.24
N ILE A 85 2.93 -10.24 0.26
CA ILE A 85 3.95 -10.17 -0.79
C ILE A 85 4.50 -8.75 -0.90
N GLY A 86 5.82 -8.63 -0.88
CA GLY A 86 6.54 -7.43 -1.29
C GLY A 86 7.02 -7.57 -2.73
N LEU A 87 6.69 -6.60 -3.58
CA LEU A 87 7.06 -6.54 -4.99
C LEU A 87 7.94 -5.32 -5.24
N ALA A 88 9.12 -5.52 -5.81
CA ALA A 88 9.98 -4.43 -6.29
C ALA A 88 9.72 -4.05 -7.76
N VAL A 89 8.57 -4.47 -8.31
CA VAL A 89 8.18 -4.15 -9.69
C VAL A 89 7.93 -2.65 -9.85
N THR A 90 8.34 -2.11 -11.00
CA THR A 90 8.05 -0.72 -11.37
C THR A 90 6.80 -0.59 -12.24
N ASP A 91 6.32 -1.70 -12.80
CA ASP A 91 5.09 -1.77 -13.59
C ASP A 91 4.38 -3.09 -13.28
N LEU A 92 3.06 -3.03 -13.20
CA LEU A 92 2.23 -4.18 -12.87
C LEU A 92 1.39 -4.55 -14.08
N THR A 93 1.88 -5.52 -14.84
CA THR A 93 1.16 -5.98 -16.05
C THR A 93 -0.06 -6.82 -15.68
N ARG A 94 -1.09 -6.77 -16.54
CA ARG A 94 -2.33 -7.54 -16.35
C ARG A 94 -2.12 -9.04 -16.07
N PRO A 95 -1.25 -9.79 -16.79
CA PRO A 95 -1.03 -11.21 -16.49
C PRO A 95 -0.52 -11.47 -15.07
N ILE A 96 0.34 -10.59 -14.53
CA ILE A 96 0.85 -10.71 -13.16
C ILE A 96 -0.28 -10.44 -12.17
N SER A 97 -1.06 -9.39 -12.41
CA SER A 97 -2.20 -9.01 -11.57
C SER A 97 -3.30 -10.06 -11.52
N GLU A 98 -3.58 -10.73 -12.64
CA GLU A 98 -4.56 -11.83 -12.68
C GLU A 98 -4.15 -12.99 -11.79
N VAL A 99 -2.85 -13.29 -11.70
CA VAL A 99 -2.33 -14.31 -10.77
C VAL A 99 -2.40 -13.81 -9.32
N LEU A 100 -1.93 -12.59 -9.05
CA LEU A 100 -1.91 -12.01 -7.71
C LEU A 100 -3.32 -11.91 -7.12
N SER A 101 -4.32 -11.49 -7.90
CA SER A 101 -5.70 -11.35 -7.41
C SER A 101 -6.39 -12.69 -7.10
N GLN A 102 -5.85 -13.80 -7.61
CA GLN A 102 -6.37 -15.16 -7.38
C GLN A 102 -5.55 -15.97 -6.37
N TRP A 103 -4.37 -15.48 -5.97
CA TRP A 103 -3.46 -16.19 -5.07
C TRP A 103 -4.04 -16.38 -3.66
N GLY A 104 -4.93 -15.49 -3.21
CA GLY A 104 -5.43 -15.51 -1.83
C GLY A 104 -4.48 -14.84 -0.83
N ILE A 105 -3.59 -13.98 -1.33
CA ILE A 105 -2.81 -13.03 -0.53
C ILE A 105 -3.75 -11.98 0.07
N SER A 106 -3.44 -11.53 1.29
CA SER A 106 -4.17 -10.43 1.94
C SER A 106 -3.48 -9.08 1.74
N VAL A 107 -2.18 -9.06 1.48
CA VAL A 107 -1.40 -7.81 1.41
C VAL A 107 -0.41 -7.84 0.25
N ILE A 108 -0.40 -6.75 -0.53
CA ILE A 108 0.64 -6.43 -1.51
C ILE A 108 1.35 -5.14 -1.09
N ARG A 109 2.67 -5.20 -1.02
CA ARG A 109 3.55 -4.05 -0.78
C ARG A 109 4.37 -3.77 -2.03
N PHE A 110 4.30 -2.57 -2.56
CA PHE A 110 5.18 -2.11 -3.63
C PHE A 110 6.40 -1.43 -3.01
N LEU A 111 7.55 -2.10 -3.11
CA LEU A 111 8.80 -1.68 -2.50
C LEU A 111 9.49 -0.57 -3.30
N ASN A 112 9.22 -0.51 -4.61
CA ASN A 112 9.70 0.52 -5.53
C ASN A 112 8.56 1.43 -5.99
N PRO A 113 8.89 2.63 -6.52
CA PRO A 113 7.89 3.44 -7.20
C PRO A 113 7.26 2.64 -8.33
N VAL A 114 5.94 2.46 -8.27
CA VAL A 114 5.18 1.71 -9.27
C VAL A 114 4.38 2.66 -10.15
N ALA A 115 4.41 2.42 -11.46
CA ALA A 115 3.52 3.04 -12.42
C ALA A 115 2.14 2.39 -12.30
N LEU A 116 1.13 3.20 -11.99
CA LEU A 116 -0.23 2.72 -11.87
C LEU A 116 -0.92 2.75 -13.24
N ASP A 117 -0.99 1.59 -13.88
CA ASP A 117 -1.77 1.39 -15.10
C ASP A 117 -3.16 0.79 -14.80
N PRO A 118 -4.26 1.33 -15.36
CA PRO A 118 -5.59 0.78 -15.13
C PRO A 118 -5.77 -0.69 -15.55
N ASP A 119 -5.15 -1.15 -16.65
CA ASP A 119 -5.23 -2.55 -17.11
C ASP A 119 -4.52 -3.48 -16.14
N GLY A 120 -3.40 -3.00 -15.59
CA GLY A 120 -2.67 -3.65 -14.49
C GLY A 120 -3.50 -3.80 -13.22
N PHE A 121 -4.31 -2.80 -12.85
CA PHE A 121 -5.06 -2.83 -11.60
C PHE A 121 -6.47 -3.43 -11.71
N GLU A 122 -7.04 -3.52 -12.91
CA GLU A 122 -8.40 -4.02 -13.12
C GLU A 122 -8.68 -5.40 -12.48
N PRO A 123 -7.76 -6.38 -12.48
CA PRO A 123 -7.97 -7.67 -11.83
C PRO A 123 -8.20 -7.61 -10.31
N PHE A 124 -7.83 -6.51 -9.65
CA PHE A 124 -8.03 -6.30 -8.21
C PHE A 124 -9.37 -5.63 -7.88
N ARG A 125 -10.19 -5.30 -8.88
CA ARG A 125 -11.50 -4.68 -8.64
C ARG A 125 -12.33 -5.53 -7.67
N PHE A 126 -12.85 -4.90 -6.62
CA PHE A 126 -13.59 -5.55 -5.53
C PHE A 126 -12.78 -6.55 -4.68
N SER A 127 -11.45 -6.56 -4.78
CA SER A 127 -10.62 -7.38 -3.89
C SER A 127 -10.58 -6.80 -2.47
N ASP A 128 -10.35 -7.69 -1.51
CA ASP A 128 -10.08 -7.38 -0.10
C ASP A 128 -8.58 -7.25 0.20
N ILE A 129 -7.73 -7.25 -0.84
CA ILE A 129 -6.29 -7.08 -0.74
C ILE A 129 -5.96 -5.68 -0.23
N GLU A 130 -5.09 -5.60 0.76
CA GLU A 130 -4.49 -4.36 1.20
C GLU A 130 -3.30 -3.97 0.32
N PHE A 131 -3.25 -2.70 -0.07
CA PHE A 131 -2.20 -2.17 -0.92
C PHE A 131 -1.35 -1.14 -0.16
N TYR A 132 -0.05 -1.40 -0.11
CA TYR A 132 0.94 -0.50 0.50
C TYR A 132 1.96 -0.06 -0.55
N PHE A 133 1.95 1.22 -0.92
CA PHE A 133 2.82 1.74 -1.97
C PHE A 133 4.11 2.36 -1.43
N TRP A 134 4.92 1.61 -0.67
CA TRP A 134 6.08 2.12 0.08
C TRP A 134 7.11 2.87 -0.77
N GLY A 135 7.40 2.38 -1.97
CA GLY A 135 8.33 3.06 -2.88
C GLY A 135 7.75 4.31 -3.56
N GLY A 136 6.50 4.66 -3.27
CA GLY A 136 5.77 5.75 -3.91
C GLY A 136 4.96 5.29 -5.12
N VAL A 137 4.24 6.24 -5.71
CA VAL A 137 3.38 5.98 -6.87
C VAL A 137 3.63 6.99 -7.97
N THR A 138 3.55 6.53 -9.21
CA THR A 138 3.49 7.40 -10.39
C THR A 138 2.27 7.03 -11.22
N GLY A 139 1.70 8.01 -11.92
CA GLY A 139 0.57 7.74 -12.82
C GLY A 139 -0.79 7.51 -12.14
N LEU A 140 -0.96 7.85 -10.86
CA LEU A 140 -2.28 7.83 -10.19
C LEU A 140 -3.25 8.77 -10.92
N ASN A 141 -4.09 8.17 -11.77
CA ASN A 141 -5.09 8.86 -12.57
C ASN A 141 -6.51 8.44 -12.11
N ILE A 142 -7.53 9.08 -12.67
CA ILE A 142 -8.92 8.83 -12.31
C ILE A 142 -9.36 7.37 -12.53
N ALA A 143 -8.86 6.68 -13.56
CA ALA A 143 -9.25 5.31 -13.85
C ALA A 143 -8.72 4.34 -12.79
N VAL A 144 -7.44 4.48 -12.42
CA VAL A 144 -6.84 3.71 -11.30
C VAL A 144 -7.55 4.05 -9.98
N ALA A 145 -7.75 5.33 -9.68
CA ALA A 145 -8.41 5.75 -8.45
C ALA A 145 -9.82 5.15 -8.30
N ARG A 146 -10.56 5.03 -9.40
CA ARG A 146 -11.87 4.34 -9.43
C ARG A 146 -11.77 2.85 -9.19
N ILE A 147 -10.71 2.18 -9.64
CA ILE A 147 -10.48 0.76 -9.34
C ILE A 147 -10.19 0.61 -7.85
N LEU A 148 -9.22 1.36 -7.32
CA LEU A 148 -8.82 1.32 -5.91
C LEU A 148 -9.99 1.65 -4.97
N ALA A 149 -10.86 2.59 -5.34
CA ALA A 149 -12.05 2.93 -4.56
C ALA A 149 -13.08 1.79 -4.45
N THR A 150 -12.99 0.75 -5.29
CA THR A 150 -13.83 -0.45 -5.19
C THR A 150 -13.22 -1.55 -4.34
N CYS A 151 -11.92 -1.48 -4.03
CA CYS A 151 -11.27 -2.44 -3.14
C CYS A 151 -11.77 -2.23 -1.71
N THR A 152 -11.86 -3.32 -0.95
CA THR A 152 -12.28 -3.30 0.46
C THR A 152 -11.12 -3.45 1.43
N GLY A 153 -9.94 -3.85 0.95
CA GLY A 153 -8.70 -3.85 1.72
C GLY A 153 -8.11 -2.44 1.88
N SER A 154 -7.32 -2.27 2.94
CA SER A 154 -6.70 -1.00 3.30
C SER A 154 -5.82 -0.43 2.17
N LEU A 155 -5.79 0.89 2.02
CA LEU A 155 -5.01 1.58 0.99
C LEU A 155 -4.01 2.57 1.59
N MET A 156 -2.72 2.39 1.36
CA MET A 156 -1.67 3.33 1.79
C MET A 156 -0.93 3.91 0.59
N LEU A 157 -1.12 5.21 0.33
CA LEU A 157 -0.51 5.95 -0.76
C LEU A 157 0.40 7.06 -0.21
N PRO A 158 1.73 6.84 -0.15
CA PRO A 158 2.65 7.86 0.31
C PRO A 158 3.02 8.86 -0.79
N GLN A 159 3.37 10.08 -0.38
CA GLN A 159 3.95 11.13 -1.21
C GLN A 159 3.19 11.42 -2.53
N ILE A 160 1.86 11.54 -2.46
CA ILE A 160 1.01 11.74 -3.63
C ILE A 160 0.59 13.20 -3.81
N ASN A 161 0.57 13.65 -5.07
CA ASN A 161 -0.19 14.81 -5.47
C ASN A 161 -1.42 14.33 -6.26
N ILE A 162 -2.61 14.78 -5.88
CA ILE A 162 -3.86 14.32 -6.47
C ILE A 162 -4.65 15.48 -7.07
N THR A 163 -5.29 15.23 -8.21
CA THR A 163 -6.24 16.18 -8.79
C THR A 163 -7.59 16.09 -8.10
N ARG A 164 -8.47 17.06 -8.38
CA ARG A 164 -9.86 17.05 -7.93
C ARG A 164 -10.59 15.76 -8.30
N GLU A 165 -10.41 15.28 -9.53
CA GLU A 165 -11.06 14.08 -10.05
C GLU A 165 -10.58 12.81 -9.35
N VAL A 166 -9.29 12.74 -9.01
CA VAL A 166 -8.73 11.62 -8.24
C VAL A 166 -9.27 11.64 -6.80
N ALA A 167 -9.31 12.82 -6.17
CA ALA A 167 -9.89 12.98 -4.83
C ALA A 167 -11.37 12.60 -4.80
N GLU A 168 -12.14 13.02 -5.81
CA GLU A 168 -13.55 12.66 -5.98
C GLU A 168 -13.73 11.15 -6.17
N ALA A 169 -12.87 10.49 -6.95
CA ALA A 169 -12.92 9.04 -7.10
C ALA A 169 -12.61 8.32 -5.78
N LEU A 170 -11.53 8.71 -5.10
CA LEU A 170 -11.11 8.12 -3.82
C LEU A 170 -12.11 8.38 -2.69
N SER A 171 -12.88 9.47 -2.73
CA SER A 171 -13.91 9.74 -1.71
C SER A 171 -15.00 8.67 -1.67
N HIS A 172 -15.16 7.87 -2.73
CA HIS A 172 -16.09 6.75 -2.80
C HIS A 172 -15.52 5.44 -2.24
N CYS A 173 -14.22 5.42 -1.88
CA CYS A 173 -13.59 4.27 -1.25
C CYS A 173 -14.24 3.99 0.11
N ARG A 174 -14.47 2.71 0.40
CA ARG A 174 -15.10 2.23 1.64
C ARG A 174 -14.13 1.52 2.58
N ALA A 175 -12.92 1.23 2.11
CA ALA A 175 -11.85 0.71 2.94
C ALA A 175 -11.29 1.81 3.84
N ASP A 176 -10.38 1.45 4.74
CA ASP A 176 -9.56 2.44 5.41
C ASP A 176 -8.42 2.88 4.48
N ALA A 177 -8.06 4.16 4.53
CA ALA A 177 -6.98 4.70 3.72
C ALA A 177 -6.03 5.61 4.51
N SER A 178 -4.78 5.62 4.07
CA SER A 178 -3.75 6.54 4.51
C SER A 178 -3.12 7.22 3.29
N LEU A 179 -3.29 8.53 3.17
CA LEU A 179 -2.78 9.34 2.07
C LEU A 179 -1.77 10.34 2.63
N SER A 180 -0.53 10.27 2.15
CA SER A 180 0.46 11.31 2.43
C SER A 180 0.53 12.26 1.25
N LEU A 181 -0.01 13.45 1.43
CA LEU A 181 -0.23 14.43 0.39
C LEU A 181 0.95 15.42 0.31
N VAL A 182 1.46 15.64 -0.91
CA VAL A 182 2.57 16.57 -1.18
C VAL A 182 2.14 17.73 -2.08
N GLY A 183 2.73 18.90 -1.83
CA GLY A 183 2.45 20.13 -2.56
C GLY A 183 1.27 20.93 -1.99
N GLU A 184 0.78 21.88 -2.78
CA GLU A 184 -0.43 22.64 -2.44
C GLU A 184 -1.66 21.90 -2.96
N HIS A 185 -2.72 21.87 -2.15
CA HIS A 185 -3.98 21.22 -2.50
C HIS A 185 -5.09 22.25 -2.59
N SER A 186 -5.89 22.18 -3.66
CA SER A 186 -7.05 23.06 -3.79
C SER A 186 -8.11 22.70 -2.75
N HIS A 187 -8.93 23.69 -2.38
CA HIS A 187 -10.07 23.44 -1.48
C HIS A 187 -11.03 22.38 -2.03
N GLU A 188 -11.14 22.24 -3.35
CA GLU A 188 -11.99 21.21 -3.97
C GLU A 188 -11.45 19.80 -3.71
N VAL A 189 -10.13 19.60 -3.77
CA VAL A 189 -9.49 18.32 -3.39
C VAL A 189 -9.80 17.98 -1.94
N LEU A 190 -9.56 18.93 -1.03
CA LEU A 190 -9.78 18.74 0.40
C LEU A 190 -11.26 18.49 0.73
N HIS A 191 -12.17 19.22 0.07
CA HIS A 191 -13.60 19.03 0.22
C HIS A 191 -14.02 17.61 -0.21
N HIS A 192 -13.50 17.08 -1.33
CA HIS A 192 -13.78 15.69 -1.72
C HIS A 192 -13.23 14.69 -0.69
N LEU A 193 -12.02 14.89 -0.17
CA LEU A 193 -11.46 14.03 0.87
C LEU A 193 -12.29 14.07 2.17
N ALA A 194 -12.88 15.22 2.52
CA ALA A 194 -13.82 15.31 3.65
C ALA A 194 -15.09 14.44 3.46
N GLN A 195 -15.44 14.13 2.20
CA GLN A 195 -16.56 13.27 1.84
C GLN A 195 -16.18 11.78 1.71
N TYR A 196 -14.97 11.39 2.13
CA TYR A 196 -14.54 10.00 2.14
C TYR A 196 -15.58 9.08 2.77
N GLN A 197 -15.82 7.91 2.20
CA GLN A 197 -16.90 7.00 2.60
C GLN A 197 -16.46 5.86 3.52
N GLY A 198 -15.17 5.53 3.57
CA GLY A 198 -14.62 4.52 4.46
C GLY A 198 -14.71 4.91 5.94
N GLU A 199 -14.33 3.98 6.81
CA GLU A 199 -14.44 4.20 8.26
C GLU A 199 -13.38 5.19 8.74
N ARG A 200 -12.15 5.07 8.24
CA ARG A 200 -11.04 5.98 8.55
C ARG A 200 -10.25 6.41 7.30
N LEU A 201 -10.01 7.71 7.21
CA LEU A 201 -9.03 8.30 6.28
C LEU A 201 -7.97 9.06 7.09
N LEU A 202 -6.73 8.60 7.02
CA LEU A 202 -5.56 9.29 7.57
C LEU A 202 -4.94 10.16 6.47
N LEU A 203 -4.79 11.45 6.74
CA LEU A 203 -4.18 12.42 5.84
C LEU A 203 -2.90 12.96 6.49
N THR A 204 -1.78 12.84 5.80
CA THR A 204 -0.52 13.46 6.20
C THR A 204 -0.18 14.55 5.20
N PHE A 205 0.00 15.79 5.66
CA PHE A 205 0.29 16.93 4.81
C PHE A 205 1.76 17.35 4.94
N HIS A 206 2.42 17.51 3.79
CA HIS A 206 3.81 17.99 3.67
C HIS A 206 3.94 19.50 3.57
N THR A 207 2.79 20.18 3.58
CA THR A 207 2.66 21.63 3.63
C THR A 207 1.74 21.99 4.80
N PRO A 208 2.04 23.05 5.58
CA PRO A 208 1.14 23.51 6.62
C PRO A 208 -0.22 23.89 6.04
N LEU A 209 -1.30 23.44 6.68
CA LEU A 209 -2.66 23.85 6.33
C LEU A 209 -2.97 25.21 6.97
N ASP A 210 -3.60 26.08 6.20
CA ASP A 210 -4.22 27.30 6.71
C ASP A 210 -5.66 27.05 7.17
N ASP A 211 -6.29 28.07 7.75
CA ASP A 211 -7.66 27.98 8.27
C ASP A 211 -8.66 27.60 7.17
N SER A 212 -8.45 28.07 5.93
CA SER A 212 -9.36 27.80 4.82
C SER A 212 -9.28 26.34 4.36
N ALA A 213 -8.09 25.75 4.38
CA ALA A 213 -7.89 24.33 4.11
C ALA A 213 -8.52 23.45 5.22
N MET A 214 -8.38 23.87 6.48
CA MET A 214 -9.02 23.21 7.62
C MET A 214 -10.56 23.28 7.54
N ASP A 215 -11.12 24.42 7.12
CA ASP A 215 -12.55 24.58 6.89
C ASP A 215 -13.04 23.64 5.77
N ALA A 216 -12.28 23.51 4.68
CA ALA A 216 -12.62 22.60 3.58
C ALA A 216 -12.64 21.13 4.03
N LEU A 217 -11.65 20.70 4.82
CA LEU A 217 -11.61 19.34 5.40
C LEU A 217 -12.72 19.11 6.44
N SER A 218 -13.15 20.16 7.15
CA SER A 218 -14.21 20.10 8.17
C SER A 218 -15.62 20.27 7.61
N SER A 219 -15.75 20.43 6.28
CA SER A 219 -17.01 20.72 5.60
C SER A 219 -18.07 19.62 5.71
N ASN A 220 -17.66 18.39 6.08
CA ASN A 220 -18.58 17.27 6.26
C ASN A 220 -18.99 17.11 7.74
N PRO A 221 -20.21 17.54 8.13
CA PRO A 221 -20.65 17.42 9.52
C PRO A 221 -20.90 15.96 9.97
N LYS A 222 -20.87 15.00 9.03
CA LYS A 222 -20.96 13.57 9.33
C LYS A 222 -19.59 12.92 9.52
N ARG A 223 -18.53 13.72 9.68
CA ARG A 223 -17.18 13.23 9.97
C ARG A 223 -16.62 14.01 11.14
N SER A 224 -15.91 13.31 12.02
CA SER A 224 -15.04 13.98 12.97
C SER A 224 -13.64 14.11 12.38
N MET A 225 -12.97 15.20 12.74
CA MET A 225 -11.58 15.41 12.40
C MET A 225 -10.76 15.49 13.67
N GLU A 226 -9.74 14.65 13.73
CA GLU A 226 -8.80 14.61 14.85
C GLU A 226 -7.42 14.97 14.33
N ARG A 227 -6.84 16.04 14.90
CA ARG A 227 -5.43 16.34 14.69
C ARG A 227 -4.62 15.43 15.59
N LEU A 228 -3.76 14.62 14.99
CA LEU A 228 -2.85 13.77 15.72
C LEU A 228 -1.61 14.59 16.05
N GLU A 229 -1.36 14.83 17.34
CA GLU A 229 -0.14 15.51 17.79
C GLU A 229 1.07 14.68 17.37
N ARG A 230 2.00 15.31 16.67
CA ARG A 230 3.35 14.79 16.43
C ARG A 230 4.30 15.57 17.33
N ASP A 231 5.31 14.87 17.86
CA ASP A 231 6.42 15.50 18.57
C ASP A 231 7.06 16.57 17.67
N ASP A 232 7.40 17.73 18.24
CA ASP A 232 7.68 19.04 17.60
C ASP A 232 8.84 19.08 16.54
N SER A 233 9.32 17.94 16.06
CA SER A 233 10.51 17.82 15.21
C SER A 233 10.26 17.73 13.70
N GLU A 234 9.01 17.58 13.23
CA GLU A 234 8.73 17.44 11.80
C GLU A 234 7.66 18.42 11.26
N ALA A 235 7.86 18.89 10.03
CA ALA A 235 7.04 19.88 9.32
C ALA A 235 5.67 19.34 8.82
N PHE A 236 5.24 18.16 9.28
CA PHE A 236 4.06 17.46 8.78
C PHE A 236 2.85 17.64 9.68
N GLN A 237 1.65 17.76 9.09
CA GLN A 237 0.39 17.75 9.84
C GLN A 237 -0.36 16.45 9.55
N VAL A 238 -0.78 15.73 10.59
CA VAL A 238 -1.52 14.48 10.48
C VAL A 238 -2.96 14.67 10.97
N LEU A 239 -3.92 14.37 10.10
CA LEU A 239 -5.36 14.49 10.37
C LEU A 239 -6.04 13.14 10.14
N SER A 240 -6.92 12.75 11.04
CA SER A 240 -7.79 11.59 10.86
C SER A 240 -9.21 12.06 10.60
N VAL A 241 -9.78 11.68 9.45
CA VAL A 241 -11.19 11.88 9.11
C VAL A 241 -11.92 10.58 9.43
N LEU A 242 -12.77 10.62 10.45
CA LEU A 242 -13.42 9.44 11.01
C LEU A 242 -14.92 9.50 10.80
N LYS A 243 -15.54 8.33 10.66
CA LYS A 243 -16.98 8.22 10.83
C LYS A 243 -17.32 8.43 12.32
N PRO A 244 -18.34 9.23 12.65
CA PRO A 244 -18.79 9.47 14.02
C PRO A 244 -19.19 8.18 14.75
#